data_AF-A0A4Q6BQE9-F1
#
_entry.id   AF-A0A4Q6BQE9-F1
#
_cell.length_a   1.000
_cell.length_b   1.000
_cell.length_c   1.000
_cell.angle_alpha   90.00
_cell.angle_beta   90.00
_cell.angle_gamma   90.00
#
_symmetry.space_group_name_H-M   'P 1'
#
loop_
_entity.id
_entity.type
_entity.pdbx_description
1 polymer ?
#
loop_
_entity_poly.entity_id
_entity_poly.type
_entity_poly.pdbx_seq_one_letter_code
_entity_poly.pdbx_strand_id
1 'polypeptide(L)'
;MELSIAVPEVLAFIDEKKLCLQSAADIQTFLNKERGARKPYSAEAKASLVARCTTLSTREVQRHLAALNPQVDFSQSKRFVSADRMQVTHTVSVQVEEKLERLKGLLAHVNPYMNREELLDAIAEIALDKLDPIRKAERAKKREAKMQEAKKRSENIELATPRQQMRDEDVAVSTGHKCERNIMSLAQEFAEFEAGSVPAQEPTSRDNLRVANDKTEDLSDIAARVSRRGFLFPPEVIVREDIIGEFGEVQYAVEFDQRAQNRITFVRSSFVAYELRATMRPAS
;
A
#
# COMPACT_ATOMS: atom_id res chain seq x y z
N MET A 1 13.98 -30.06 11.62
CA MET A 1 13.55 -29.28 10.43
C MET A 1 12.73 -30.20 9.53
N GLU A 2 11.57 -29.79 9.02
CA GLU A 2 10.80 -30.63 8.07
C GLU A 2 11.56 -30.79 6.75
N LEU A 3 12.33 -29.77 6.36
CA LEU A 3 13.12 -29.76 5.14
C LEU A 3 14.15 -30.90 5.09
N SER A 4 14.81 -31.20 6.21
CA SER A 4 15.81 -32.28 6.29
C SER A 4 15.20 -33.69 6.19
N ILE A 5 13.91 -33.85 6.50
CA ILE A 5 13.20 -35.12 6.33
C ILE A 5 12.85 -35.32 4.85
N ALA A 6 12.40 -34.25 4.18
CA ALA A 6 12.03 -34.31 2.76
C ALA A 6 13.23 -34.38 1.81
N VAL A 7 14.34 -33.71 2.15
CA VAL A 7 15.57 -33.66 1.36
C VAL A 7 16.77 -33.83 2.32
N PRO A 8 17.23 -35.07 2.57
CA PRO A 8 18.31 -35.33 3.52
C PRO A 8 19.66 -34.75 3.08
N GLU A 9 19.85 -34.48 1.77
CA GLU A 9 21.03 -33.83 1.21
C GLU A 9 21.35 -32.47 1.84
N VAL A 10 20.34 -31.79 2.39
CA VAL A 10 20.50 -30.51 3.09
C VAL A 10 21.45 -30.63 4.29
N LEU A 11 21.43 -31.77 5.00
CA LEU A 11 22.33 -32.00 6.14
C LEU A 11 23.78 -32.09 5.68
N ALA A 12 24.04 -32.80 4.58
CA ALA A 12 25.37 -32.87 3.99
C ALA A 12 25.88 -31.48 3.57
N PHE A 13 25.04 -30.64 2.96
CA PHE A 13 25.45 -29.27 2.58
C PHE A 13 25.74 -28.37 3.78
N ILE A 14 25.08 -28.59 4.91
CA ILE A 14 25.32 -27.85 6.16
C ILE A 14 26.65 -28.29 6.79
N ASP A 15 26.90 -29.60 6.84
CA ASP A 15 28.15 -30.16 7.39
C ASP A 15 29.37 -29.73 6.56
N GLU A 16 29.21 -29.70 5.23
CA GLU A 16 30.22 -29.18 4.29
C GLU A 16 30.36 -27.65 4.30
N LYS A 17 29.51 -26.93 5.05
CA LYS A 17 29.42 -25.46 5.09
C LYS A 17 29.14 -24.80 3.74
N LYS A 18 28.61 -25.53 2.78
CA LYS A 18 28.14 -24.98 1.49
C LYS A 18 26.83 -24.22 1.66
N LEU A 19 25.99 -24.65 2.59
CA LEU A 19 24.74 -23.98 2.94
C LEU A 19 24.77 -23.56 4.41
N CYS A 20 24.48 -22.29 4.68
CA CYS A 20 24.36 -21.83 6.06
C CYS A 20 23.00 -22.21 6.66
N LEU A 21 22.97 -22.39 7.99
CA LEU A 21 21.74 -22.76 8.71
C LEU A 21 20.61 -21.74 8.51
N GLN A 22 20.94 -20.45 8.44
CA GLN A 22 19.96 -19.39 8.20
C GLN A 22 19.31 -19.52 6.82
N SER A 23 20.09 -19.78 5.76
CA SER A 23 19.55 -20.01 4.41
C SER A 23 18.60 -21.20 4.38
N ALA A 24 18.93 -22.29 5.09
CA ALA A 24 18.04 -23.45 5.20
C ALA A 24 16.72 -23.12 5.91
N ALA A 25 16.76 -22.32 6.98
CA ALA A 25 15.58 -21.85 7.70
C ALA A 25 14.70 -20.92 6.84
N ASP A 26 15.32 -20.03 6.06
CA ASP A 26 14.63 -19.13 5.13
C ASP A 26 13.92 -19.92 4.02
N ILE A 27 14.59 -20.92 3.42
CA ILE A 27 14.00 -21.83 2.42
C ILE A 27 12.82 -22.60 3.03
N GLN A 28 12.96 -23.11 4.25
CA GLN A 28 11.86 -23.82 4.91
C GLN A 28 10.65 -22.90 5.14
N THR A 29 10.90 -21.67 5.59
CA THR A 29 9.85 -20.66 5.81
C THR A 29 9.14 -20.33 4.50
N PHE A 30 9.88 -20.18 3.41
CA PHE A 30 9.33 -19.98 2.06
C PHE A 30 8.41 -21.14 1.64
N LEU A 31 8.86 -22.39 1.78
CA LEU A 31 8.07 -23.58 1.43
C LEU A 31 6.80 -23.73 2.28
N ASN A 32 6.86 -23.35 3.56
CA ASN A 32 5.69 -23.36 4.45
C ASN A 32 4.64 -22.32 4.01
N LYS A 33 5.08 -21.13 3.58
CA LYS A 33 4.19 -20.10 3.06
C LYS A 33 3.56 -20.52 1.71
N GLU A 34 4.32 -21.13 0.81
CA GLU A 34 3.82 -21.69 -0.46
C GLU A 34 2.80 -22.82 -0.27
N ARG A 35 3.04 -23.69 0.73
CA ARG A 35 2.08 -24.72 1.13
C ARG A 35 0.73 -24.09 1.53
N GLY A 36 0.76 -22.98 2.27
CA GLY A 36 -0.43 -22.20 2.62
C GLY A 36 -1.11 -21.55 1.40
N ALA A 37 -0.34 -21.13 0.40
CA ALA A 37 -0.81 -20.52 -0.85
C ALA A 37 -1.35 -21.53 -1.89
N ARG A 38 -1.61 -22.79 -1.49
CA ARG A 38 -2.10 -23.90 -2.34
C ARG A 38 -1.15 -24.31 -3.47
N LYS A 39 0.15 -24.00 -3.37
CA LYS A 39 1.19 -24.46 -4.31
C LYS A 39 2.17 -25.40 -3.59
N PRO A 40 1.77 -26.66 -3.30
CA PRO A 40 2.67 -27.61 -2.67
C PRO A 40 3.82 -27.97 -3.61
N TYR A 41 5.05 -27.73 -3.17
CA TYR A 41 6.25 -28.17 -3.90
C TYR A 41 6.44 -29.69 -3.74
N SER A 42 6.72 -30.38 -4.86
CA SER A 42 7.15 -31.78 -4.86
C SER A 42 8.54 -31.93 -4.22
N ALA A 43 8.91 -33.15 -3.81
CA ALA A 43 10.23 -33.41 -3.21
C ALA A 43 11.39 -33.03 -4.14
N GLU A 44 11.26 -33.35 -5.43
CA GLU A 44 12.24 -33.00 -6.47
C GLU A 44 12.38 -31.49 -6.63
N ALA A 45 11.27 -30.75 -6.67
CA ALA A 45 11.29 -29.30 -6.79
C ALA A 45 11.96 -28.62 -5.57
N LYS A 46 11.79 -29.20 -4.37
CA LYS A 46 12.50 -28.75 -3.15
C LYS A 46 14.00 -28.98 -3.27
N ALA A 47 14.42 -30.17 -3.72
CA ALA A 47 15.84 -30.48 -3.92
C ALA A 47 16.48 -29.54 -4.95
N SER A 48 15.80 -29.28 -6.09
CA SER A 48 16.27 -28.32 -7.10
C SER A 48 16.33 -26.88 -6.58
N LEU A 49 15.45 -26.48 -5.65
CA LEU A 49 15.52 -25.16 -5.03
C LEU A 49 16.73 -25.07 -4.10
N VAL A 50 16.96 -26.08 -3.25
CA VAL A 50 18.11 -26.16 -2.36
C VAL A 50 19.42 -26.11 -3.16
N ALA A 51 19.54 -26.90 -4.23
CA ALA A 51 20.73 -26.92 -5.08
C ALA A 51 21.05 -25.58 -5.75
N ARG A 52 20.04 -24.74 -6.03
CA ARG A 52 20.24 -23.37 -6.53
C ARG A 52 20.71 -22.40 -5.43
N CYS A 53 20.32 -22.65 -4.19
CA CYS A 53 20.66 -21.78 -3.06
C CYS A 53 22.03 -22.09 -2.43
N THR A 54 22.65 -23.24 -2.71
CA THR A 54 23.97 -23.61 -2.16
C THR A 54 25.12 -22.75 -2.70
N THR A 55 24.97 -22.15 -3.89
CA THR A 55 26.01 -21.30 -4.50
C THR A 55 25.86 -19.81 -4.13
N LEU A 56 24.77 -19.43 -3.48
CA LEU A 56 24.39 -18.03 -3.22
C LEU A 56 24.69 -17.63 -1.77
N SER A 57 25.01 -16.36 -1.57
CA SER A 57 25.07 -15.78 -0.21
C SER A 57 23.67 -15.68 0.43
N THR A 58 23.60 -15.54 1.75
CA THR A 58 22.32 -15.40 2.49
C THR A 58 21.42 -14.30 1.93
N ARG A 59 21.99 -13.13 1.63
CA ARG A 59 21.26 -11.99 1.05
C ARG A 59 20.74 -12.30 -0.35
N GLU A 60 21.51 -13.02 -1.15
CA GLU A 60 21.10 -13.42 -2.51
C GLU A 60 20.04 -14.51 -2.47
N VAL A 61 20.12 -15.46 -1.53
CA VAL A 61 19.06 -16.46 -1.30
C VAL A 61 17.75 -15.76 -0.97
N GLN A 62 17.74 -14.83 -0.02
CA GLN A 62 16.53 -14.07 0.34
C GLN A 62 15.98 -13.28 -0.85
N ARG A 63 16.85 -12.61 -1.63
CA ARG A 63 16.43 -11.91 -2.85
C ARG A 63 15.85 -12.86 -3.90
N HIS A 64 16.46 -14.02 -4.10
CA HIS A 64 15.99 -15.04 -5.04
C HIS A 64 14.63 -15.62 -4.61
N LEU A 65 14.45 -15.94 -3.32
CA LEU A 65 13.17 -16.40 -2.78
C LEU A 65 12.06 -15.34 -2.91
N ALA A 66 12.37 -14.08 -2.61
CA ALA A 66 11.43 -12.96 -2.79
C ALA A 66 11.06 -12.75 -4.27
N ALA A 67 11.99 -12.98 -5.20
CA ALA A 67 11.73 -12.90 -6.64
C ALA A 67 10.78 -14.02 -7.12
N LEU A 68 10.89 -15.23 -6.56
CA LEU A 68 10.00 -16.35 -6.88
C LEU A 68 8.57 -16.12 -6.40
N ASN A 69 8.41 -15.55 -5.20
CA ASN A 69 7.09 -15.18 -4.71
C ASN A 69 7.08 -13.79 -4.05
N PRO A 70 6.77 -12.74 -4.82
CA PRO A 70 6.72 -11.39 -4.27
C PRO A 70 5.53 -11.17 -3.32
N GLN A 71 4.50 -12.04 -3.34
CA GLN A 71 3.31 -11.89 -2.48
C GLN A 71 3.55 -12.38 -1.04
N VAL A 72 4.56 -13.21 -0.83
CA VAL A 72 4.83 -13.95 0.42
C VAL A 72 5.41 -13.07 1.53
N ASP A 73 5.84 -11.84 1.20
CA ASP A 73 6.58 -10.95 2.12
C ASP A 73 5.77 -9.77 2.69
N PHE A 74 4.48 -9.64 2.33
CA PHE A 74 3.63 -8.57 2.84
C PHE A 74 3.03 -8.85 4.23
N SER A 75 3.74 -9.54 5.12
CA SER A 75 3.28 -9.73 6.49
C SER A 75 3.50 -8.46 7.30
N GLN A 76 2.43 -7.69 7.52
CA GLN A 76 2.44 -6.62 8.51
C GLN A 76 2.17 -7.23 9.89
N SER A 77 3.05 -6.97 10.85
CA SER A 77 2.84 -7.39 12.24
C SER A 77 2.80 -6.19 13.15
N LYS A 78 1.83 -6.19 14.07
CA LYS A 78 1.68 -5.20 15.13
C LYS A 78 1.75 -5.92 16.47
N ARG A 79 2.68 -5.50 17.33
CA ARG A 79 2.85 -6.05 18.68
C ARG A 79 2.96 -4.91 19.67
N PHE A 80 2.23 -4.98 20.78
CA PHE A 80 2.39 -4.03 21.88
C PHE A 80 3.68 -4.36 22.64
N VAL A 81 4.53 -3.35 22.84
CA VAL A 81 5.77 -3.47 23.62
C VAL A 81 5.58 -2.87 25.02
N SER A 82 4.72 -1.85 25.13
CA SER A 82 4.38 -1.17 26.38
C SER A 82 2.94 -0.63 26.27
N ALA A 83 2.40 -0.06 27.35
CA ALA A 83 1.04 0.51 27.35
C ALA A 83 0.84 1.54 26.22
N ASP A 84 1.86 2.37 25.97
CA ASP A 84 1.78 3.46 24.99
C ASP A 84 2.64 3.23 23.73
N ARG A 85 3.28 2.06 23.61
CA ARG A 85 4.22 1.79 22.50
C ARG A 85 3.88 0.51 21.76
N MET A 86 3.80 0.62 20.43
CA MET A 86 3.55 -0.49 19.52
C MET A 86 4.69 -0.64 18.52
N GLN A 87 5.20 -1.85 18.40
CA GLN A 87 6.12 -2.23 17.33
C GLN A 87 5.31 -2.58 16.08
N VAL A 88 5.56 -1.85 15.00
CA VAL A 88 4.96 -2.10 13.69
C VAL A 88 6.04 -2.55 12.72
N THR A 89 6.08 -3.84 12.42
CA THR A 89 6.95 -4.39 11.38
C THR A 89 6.21 -4.35 10.06
N HIS A 90 6.76 -3.62 9.10
CA HIS A 90 6.18 -3.46 7.78
C HIS A 90 7.28 -3.60 6.71
N THR A 91 7.00 -4.41 5.69
CA THR A 91 7.85 -4.51 4.49
C THR A 91 7.44 -3.42 3.53
N VAL A 92 8.41 -2.62 3.08
CA VAL A 92 8.18 -1.45 2.24
C VAL A 92 8.90 -1.63 0.91
N SER A 93 8.30 -1.15 -0.18
CA SER A 93 8.98 -1.15 -1.47
C SER A 93 10.11 -0.12 -1.50
N VAL A 94 11.15 -0.39 -2.29
CA VAL A 94 12.31 0.52 -2.43
C VAL A 94 11.87 1.93 -2.82
N GLN A 95 10.89 2.04 -3.72
CA GLN A 95 10.35 3.33 -4.16
C GLN A 95 9.71 4.15 -3.03
N VAL A 96 9.08 3.48 -2.05
CA VAL A 96 8.48 4.18 -0.90
C VAL A 96 9.57 4.60 0.07
N GLU A 97 10.61 3.80 0.25
CA GLU A 97 11.77 4.19 1.08
C GLU A 97 12.47 5.43 0.50
N GLU A 98 12.73 5.45 -0.81
CA GLU A 98 13.32 6.62 -1.50
C GLU A 98 12.45 7.88 -1.33
N LYS A 99 11.11 7.74 -1.36
CA LYS A 99 10.20 8.87 -1.09
C LYS A 99 10.33 9.36 0.34
N LEU A 100 10.48 8.46 1.32
CA LEU A 100 10.65 8.83 2.72
C LEU A 100 12.01 9.50 2.97
N GLU A 101 13.08 9.06 2.30
CA GLU A 101 14.37 9.73 2.32
C GLU A 101 14.31 11.14 1.71
N ARG A 102 13.62 11.31 0.57
CA ARG A 102 13.38 12.63 -0.02
C ARG A 102 12.61 13.55 0.92
N LEU A 103 11.56 13.03 1.58
CA LEU A 103 10.81 13.80 2.58
C LEU A 103 11.67 14.22 3.76
N LYS A 104 12.56 13.33 4.24
CA LYS A 104 13.54 13.66 5.28
C LYS A 104 14.46 14.81 4.84
N GLY A 105 14.93 14.81 3.59
CA GLY A 105 15.72 15.89 3.02
C GLY A 105 14.98 17.22 2.98
N LEU A 106 13.69 17.21 2.59
CA LEU A 106 12.85 18.41 2.56
C LEU A 106 12.62 18.98 3.97
N LEU A 107 12.50 18.13 4.99
CA LEU A 107 12.30 18.52 6.39
C LEU A 107 13.61 18.77 7.16
N ALA A 108 14.77 18.62 6.53
CA ALA A 108 16.07 18.78 7.19
C ALA A 108 16.31 20.19 7.74
N HIS A 109 15.64 21.21 7.19
CA HIS A 109 15.70 22.59 7.70
C HIS A 109 15.01 22.77 9.05
N VAL A 110 14.01 21.93 9.38
CA VAL A 110 13.31 21.94 10.68
C VAL A 110 14.10 21.14 11.69
N ASN A 111 14.51 19.92 11.31
CA ASN A 111 15.31 19.04 12.16
C ASN A 111 16.25 18.17 11.30
N PRO A 112 17.58 18.45 11.28
CA PRO A 112 18.52 17.71 10.46
C PRO A 112 18.75 16.26 10.92
N TYR A 113 18.47 15.96 12.19
CA TYR A 113 18.68 14.63 12.79
C TYR A 113 17.35 13.95 13.15
N MET A 114 16.29 14.21 12.37
CA MET A 114 14.95 13.67 12.63
C MET A 114 14.93 12.14 12.66
N ASN A 115 14.31 11.59 13.71
CA ASN A 115 14.10 10.16 13.86
C ASN A 115 12.97 9.68 12.92
N ARG A 116 12.91 8.37 12.62
CA ARG A 116 11.90 7.81 11.73
C ARG A 116 10.48 7.95 12.28
N GLU A 117 10.33 7.85 13.60
CA GLU A 117 9.07 8.09 14.31
C GLU A 117 8.59 9.54 14.12
N GLU A 118 9.46 10.51 14.40
CA GLU A 118 9.19 11.94 14.21
C GLU A 118 8.85 12.29 12.75
N LEU A 119 9.54 11.66 11.79
CA LEU A 119 9.25 11.84 10.37
C LEU A 119 7.83 11.36 10.03
N LEU A 120 7.45 10.18 10.49
CA LEU A 120 6.12 9.63 10.25
C LEU A 120 5.03 10.46 10.93
N ASP A 121 5.30 10.97 12.13
CA ASP A 121 4.39 11.84 12.87
C ASP A 121 4.17 13.17 12.14
N ALA A 122 5.25 13.85 11.71
CA ALA A 122 5.16 15.07 10.92
C ALA A 122 4.40 14.87 9.59
N ILE A 123 4.61 13.74 8.91
CA ILE A 123 3.85 13.39 7.70
C ILE A 123 2.37 13.19 8.02
N ALA A 124 2.05 12.52 9.14
CA ALA A 124 0.68 12.30 9.58
C ALA A 124 -0.02 13.62 9.92
N GLU A 125 0.64 14.55 10.62
CA GLU A 125 0.10 15.87 10.92
C GLU A 125 -0.20 16.67 9.65
N ILE A 126 0.74 16.72 8.70
CA ILE A 126 0.55 17.40 7.41
C ILE A 126 -0.60 16.77 6.61
N ALA A 127 -0.71 15.44 6.64
CA ALA A 127 -1.77 14.70 5.97
C ALA A 127 -3.13 14.99 6.60
N LEU A 128 -3.23 14.95 7.94
CA LEU A 128 -4.45 15.29 8.67
C LEU A 128 -4.86 16.74 8.40
N ASP A 129 -3.93 17.69 8.41
CA ASP A 129 -4.22 19.08 8.10
C ASP A 129 -4.82 19.26 6.71
N LYS A 130 -4.35 18.51 5.72
CA LYS A 130 -4.80 18.61 4.33
C LYS A 130 -6.09 17.84 4.04
N LEU A 131 -6.22 16.64 4.58
CA LEU A 131 -7.27 15.68 4.25
C LEU A 131 -8.47 15.74 5.20
N ASP A 132 -8.29 16.17 6.45
CA ASP A 132 -9.38 16.22 7.43
C ASP A 132 -10.36 17.37 7.09
N PRO A 133 -11.65 17.07 6.81
CA PRO A 133 -12.65 18.09 6.51
C PRO A 133 -12.88 19.06 7.68
N ILE A 134 -12.73 18.61 8.92
CA ILE A 134 -12.94 19.44 10.12
C ILE A 134 -11.86 20.51 10.18
N ARG A 135 -10.58 20.10 10.12
CA ARG A 135 -9.43 21.04 10.08
C ARG A 135 -9.49 21.94 8.86
N LYS A 136 -9.97 21.45 7.71
CA LYS A 136 -10.17 22.27 6.51
C LYS A 136 -11.22 23.36 6.73
N ALA A 137 -12.34 23.05 7.36
CA ALA A 137 -13.39 24.02 7.67
C ALA A 137 -12.90 25.09 8.67
N GLU A 138 -12.13 24.70 9.68
CA GLU A 138 -11.50 25.65 10.62
C GLU A 138 -10.51 26.58 9.91
N ARG A 139 -9.70 26.05 8.99
CA ARG A 139 -8.79 26.88 8.17
C ARG A 139 -9.56 27.85 7.26
N ALA A 140 -10.68 27.44 6.69
CA ALA A 140 -11.55 28.33 5.92
C ALA A 140 -12.08 29.48 6.79
N LYS A 141 -12.65 29.17 7.97
CA LYS A 141 -13.14 30.17 8.92
C LYS A 141 -12.04 31.14 9.36
N LYS A 142 -10.83 30.64 9.65
CA LYS A 142 -9.68 31.49 10.03
C LYS A 142 -9.24 32.41 8.90
N ARG A 143 -9.30 31.96 7.64
CA ARG A 143 -9.00 32.80 6.46
C ARG A 143 -10.06 33.86 6.24
N GLU A 144 -11.33 33.50 6.37
CA GLU A 144 -12.46 34.44 6.29
C GLU A 144 -12.34 35.53 7.36
N ALA A 145 -12.05 35.16 8.62
CA ALA A 145 -11.85 36.11 9.70
C ALA A 145 -10.68 37.08 9.42
N LYS A 146 -9.53 36.57 8.92
CA LYS A 146 -8.38 37.42 8.55
C LYS A 146 -8.70 38.35 7.38
N MET A 147 -9.44 37.88 6.38
CA MET A 147 -9.88 38.71 5.26
C MET A 147 -10.83 39.81 5.71
N GLN A 148 -11.77 39.50 6.62
CA GLN A 148 -12.66 40.49 7.20
C GLN A 148 -11.90 41.54 8.04
N GLU A 149 -10.90 41.12 8.82
CA GLU A 149 -10.06 42.05 9.59
C GLU A 149 -9.24 42.96 8.67
N ALA A 150 -8.63 42.39 7.62
CA ALA A 150 -7.88 43.15 6.63
C ALA A 150 -8.77 44.18 5.91
N LYS A 151 -10.00 43.81 5.54
CA LYS A 151 -10.97 44.70 4.90
C LYS A 151 -11.38 45.86 5.82
N LYS A 152 -11.64 45.59 7.10
CA LYS A 152 -11.94 46.65 8.08
C LYS A 152 -10.76 47.61 8.29
N ARG A 153 -9.52 47.08 8.26
CA ARG A 153 -8.31 47.92 8.35
C ARG A 153 -8.17 48.84 7.14
N SER A 154 -8.42 48.37 5.92
CA SER A 154 -8.37 49.23 4.73
C SER A 154 -9.46 50.30 4.73
N GLU A 155 -10.69 49.96 5.13
CA GLU A 155 -11.80 50.92 5.24
C GLU A 155 -11.48 52.04 6.25
N ASN A 156 -10.85 51.72 7.37
CA ASN A 156 -10.44 52.73 8.35
C ASN A 156 -9.30 53.65 7.87
N ILE A 157 -8.41 53.17 6.99
CA ILE A 157 -7.30 53.99 6.46
C ILE A 157 -7.84 55.05 5.48
N GLU A 158 -8.85 54.73 4.67
CA GLU A 158 -9.46 55.70 3.74
C GLU A 158 -10.20 56.84 4.46
N LEU A 159 -10.76 56.58 5.64
CA LEU A 159 -11.43 57.61 6.46
C LEU A 159 -10.45 58.52 7.22
N ALA A 160 -9.21 58.05 7.45
CA ALA A 160 -8.23 58.74 8.26
C ALA A 160 -7.23 59.58 7.45
N THR A 161 -7.31 59.62 6.12
CA THR A 161 -6.52 60.57 5.32
C THR A 161 -7.22 61.93 5.39
N PRO A 162 -6.71 62.92 6.14
CA PRO A 162 -7.21 64.27 6.00
C PRO A 162 -6.89 64.64 4.55
N ARG A 163 -7.87 65.19 3.83
CA ARG A 163 -7.59 65.99 2.64
C ARG A 163 -6.70 67.15 3.10
N GLN A 164 -5.40 66.92 3.23
CA GLN A 164 -4.40 67.96 3.16
C GLN A 164 -4.55 68.51 1.75
N GLN A 165 -5.34 69.57 1.66
CA GLN A 165 -5.44 70.42 0.50
C GLN A 165 -4.01 70.70 0.08
N MET A 166 -3.61 70.13 -1.06
CA MET A 166 -2.35 70.47 -1.67
C MET A 166 -2.39 71.97 -1.89
N ARG A 167 -1.50 72.67 -1.19
CA ARG A 167 -1.11 74.00 -1.60
C ARG A 167 -0.15 73.77 -2.75
N ASP A 168 -0.59 74.15 -3.93
CA ASP A 168 0.24 74.27 -5.11
C ASP A 168 1.26 75.38 -4.86
N GLU A 169 2.42 75.08 -4.26
CA GLU A 169 3.58 75.97 -4.34
C GLU A 169 4.86 75.15 -4.60
N ASP A 170 5.35 75.34 -5.82
CA ASP A 170 6.75 75.31 -6.29
C ASP A 170 7.52 73.97 -6.21
N VAL A 171 7.71 73.28 -7.34
CA VAL A 171 8.77 73.51 -8.35
C VAL A 171 10.19 73.40 -7.76
N ALA A 172 10.85 72.25 -7.97
CA ALA A 172 12.11 72.14 -8.72
C ALA A 172 12.86 70.82 -8.46
N VAL A 173 13.03 70.05 -9.55
CA VAL A 173 14.29 69.39 -9.95
C VAL A 173 15.00 68.50 -8.90
N SER A 174 14.82 67.18 -9.03
CA SER A 174 16.00 66.30 -9.14
C SER A 174 15.68 65.08 -10.00
N THR A 175 16.11 65.17 -11.25
CA THR A 175 16.36 64.02 -12.12
C THR A 175 17.52 63.22 -11.50
N GLY A 176 17.20 62.08 -10.87
CA GLY A 176 18.15 61.36 -10.02
C GLY A 176 17.99 59.85 -10.05
N HIS A 177 18.46 59.23 -11.15
CA HIS A 177 19.17 57.95 -11.15
C HIS A 177 18.45 56.63 -10.80
N LYS A 178 18.28 55.82 -11.86
CA LYS A 178 18.58 54.37 -11.93
C LYS A 178 17.99 53.46 -10.83
N CYS A 179 16.83 52.90 -11.13
CA CYS A 179 16.51 51.51 -10.73
C CYS A 179 15.69 50.80 -11.82
N GLU A 180 16.21 50.81 -13.04
CA GLU A 180 15.83 49.84 -14.08
C GLU A 180 16.92 48.77 -14.12
N ARG A 181 16.81 47.77 -13.25
CA ARG A 181 17.44 46.46 -13.47
C ARG A 181 16.81 45.43 -12.54
N ASN A 182 16.44 44.30 -13.12
CA ASN A 182 16.01 43.04 -12.51
C ASN A 182 14.52 42.82 -12.21
N ILE A 183 13.65 43.01 -13.21
CA ILE A 183 12.37 42.26 -13.26
C ILE A 183 12.23 41.39 -14.53
N MET A 184 13.14 41.47 -15.51
CA MET A 184 13.08 40.66 -16.74
C MET A 184 14.11 39.50 -16.83
N SER A 185 14.40 38.79 -15.74
CA SER A 185 15.22 37.56 -15.83
C SER A 185 14.68 36.34 -15.08
N LEU A 186 13.45 36.37 -14.55
CA LEU A 186 12.85 35.20 -13.88
C LEU A 186 11.69 34.56 -14.66
N ALA A 187 11.37 35.07 -15.85
CA ALA A 187 10.32 34.51 -16.70
C ALA A 187 10.84 33.54 -17.79
N GLN A 188 12.16 33.27 -17.84
CA GLN A 188 12.78 32.48 -18.91
C GLN A 188 13.54 31.23 -18.41
N GLU A 189 13.26 30.75 -17.20
CA GLU A 189 13.87 29.50 -16.67
C GLU A 189 12.85 28.40 -16.31
N PHE A 190 11.55 28.60 -16.55
CA PHE A 190 10.52 27.57 -16.26
C PHE A 190 9.93 26.87 -17.50
N ALA A 191 10.44 27.13 -18.71
CA ALA A 191 9.90 26.55 -19.94
C ALA A 191 10.76 25.43 -20.57
N GLU A 192 11.92 25.07 -20.01
CA GLU A 192 12.80 24.05 -20.62
C GLU A 192 12.86 22.69 -19.87
N PHE A 193 12.01 22.46 -18.86
CA PHE A 193 12.00 21.18 -18.14
C PHE A 193 11.01 20.12 -18.68
N GLU A 194 10.35 20.36 -19.82
CA GLU A 194 9.56 19.33 -20.52
C GLU A 194 10.10 19.05 -21.94
N ALA A 195 11.37 18.71 -22.04
CA ALA A 195 11.91 18.01 -23.22
C ALA A 195 13.13 17.15 -22.83
N GLY A 196 12.95 16.32 -21.79
CA GLY A 196 13.84 15.20 -21.50
C GLY A 196 13.71 14.11 -22.57
N SER A 197 14.27 14.42 -23.74
CA SER A 197 14.70 13.47 -24.77
C SER A 197 15.49 12.34 -24.11
N VAL A 198 14.93 11.14 -24.15
CA VAL A 198 15.63 9.89 -23.86
C VAL A 198 16.66 9.70 -24.98
N PRO A 199 17.98 9.61 -24.69
CA PRO A 199 18.94 9.28 -25.73
C PRO A 199 18.67 7.85 -26.19
N ALA A 200 18.25 7.73 -27.45
CA ALA A 200 18.24 6.49 -28.19
C ALA A 200 19.64 5.88 -28.14
N GLN A 201 19.78 4.74 -27.46
CA GLN A 201 20.95 3.91 -27.59
C GLN A 201 20.94 3.29 -28.98
N GLU A 202 21.97 3.60 -29.77
CA GLU A 202 22.23 2.95 -31.04
C GLU A 202 22.47 1.45 -30.83
N PRO A 203 21.76 0.57 -31.56
CA PRO A 203 22.08 -0.85 -31.58
C PRO A 203 23.30 -1.08 -32.46
N THR A 204 24.42 -1.45 -31.85
CA THR A 204 25.54 -2.04 -32.59
C THR A 204 25.10 -3.39 -33.16
N SER A 205 25.02 -3.40 -34.48
CA SER A 205 25.04 -4.52 -35.41
C SER A 205 25.73 -5.79 -34.91
N ARG A 206 25.05 -6.93 -35.05
CA ARG A 206 25.49 -8.06 -35.90
C ARG A 206 24.46 -9.19 -35.98
N ASP A 207 24.07 -9.45 -37.22
CA ASP A 207 23.94 -10.75 -37.89
C ASP A 207 22.86 -11.78 -37.46
N ASN A 208 21.88 -11.89 -38.37
CA ASN A 208 21.42 -13.11 -39.05
C ASN A 208 20.84 -14.26 -38.20
N LEU A 209 19.52 -14.43 -38.26
CA LEU A 209 18.90 -15.57 -38.97
C LEU A 209 17.38 -15.43 -39.10
N ARG A 210 16.93 -15.51 -40.36
CA ARG A 210 15.56 -15.73 -40.81
C ARG A 210 15.00 -17.03 -40.20
N VAL A 211 13.81 -16.98 -39.61
CA VAL A 211 12.79 -18.02 -39.78
C VAL A 211 11.42 -17.35 -39.79
N ALA A 212 10.76 -17.41 -40.94
CA ALA A 212 9.34 -17.13 -41.11
C ALA A 212 8.52 -18.31 -40.56
N ASN A 213 7.39 -18.01 -39.93
CA ASN A 213 6.18 -18.85 -39.79
C ASN A 213 5.08 -17.90 -39.26
N ASP A 214 4.23 -17.35 -40.11
CA ASP A 214 2.92 -17.89 -40.49
C ASP A 214 2.23 -18.77 -39.45
N LYS A 215 1.09 -18.27 -38.93
CA LYS A 215 -0.18 -18.96 -38.58
C LYS A 215 -1.11 -17.93 -37.91
N THR A 216 -2.09 -17.40 -38.63
CA THR A 216 -3.50 -17.87 -38.72
C THR A 216 -4.25 -17.83 -37.38
N GLU A 217 -5.11 -16.81 -37.30
CA GLU A 217 -6.43 -16.67 -36.66
C GLU A 217 -6.76 -17.44 -35.38
N ASP A 218 -7.42 -16.75 -34.43
CA ASP A 218 -8.62 -17.31 -33.78
C ASP A 218 -9.60 -16.20 -33.32
N LEU A 219 -10.82 -16.31 -33.84
CA LEU A 219 -12.03 -15.51 -33.64
C LEU A 219 -12.60 -15.64 -32.20
N SER A 220 -11.81 -15.26 -31.18
CA SER A 220 -12.22 -15.36 -29.76
C SER A 220 -12.41 -14.02 -29.03
N ASP A 221 -12.40 -12.89 -29.75
CA ASP A 221 -13.48 -11.91 -29.52
C ASP A 221 -14.79 -12.69 -29.73
N ILE A 222 -15.71 -12.82 -28.77
CA ILE A 222 -16.83 -11.88 -28.66
C ILE A 222 -17.55 -12.05 -27.30
N ALA A 223 -17.21 -13.05 -26.47
CA ALA A 223 -18.03 -13.42 -25.30
C ALA A 223 -17.79 -12.64 -23.99
N ALA A 224 -16.67 -11.94 -23.80
CA ALA A 224 -16.34 -11.37 -22.48
C ALA A 224 -16.75 -9.89 -22.27
N ARG A 225 -17.43 -9.26 -23.23
CA ARG A 225 -17.87 -7.85 -23.13
C ARG A 225 -19.25 -7.62 -22.51
N VAL A 226 -19.94 -8.67 -22.05
CA VAL A 226 -21.27 -8.57 -21.42
C VAL A 226 -21.22 -9.05 -19.96
N SER A 227 -20.76 -8.19 -19.04
CA SER A 227 -21.24 -8.20 -17.65
C SER A 227 -20.90 -6.89 -16.94
N ARG A 228 -21.37 -5.77 -17.51
CA ARG A 228 -21.64 -4.53 -16.76
C ARG A 228 -23.15 -4.45 -16.55
N ARG A 229 -23.65 -5.07 -15.49
CA ARG A 229 -24.97 -4.75 -14.90
C ARG A 229 -24.95 -5.24 -13.46
N GLY A 230 -25.15 -4.31 -12.53
CA GLY A 230 -25.12 -4.57 -11.10
C GLY A 230 -26.09 -5.68 -10.71
N PHE A 231 -25.59 -6.63 -9.94
CA PHE A 231 -26.38 -7.54 -9.13
C PHE A 231 -25.61 -7.74 -7.82
N LEU A 232 -26.34 -7.62 -6.71
CA LEU A 232 -25.84 -7.93 -5.38
C LEU A 232 -25.30 -9.38 -5.38
N PHE A 233 -24.04 -9.57 -5.00
CA PHE A 233 -23.57 -10.90 -4.66
C PHE A 233 -24.09 -11.27 -3.25
N PRO A 234 -24.78 -12.41 -3.09
CA PRO A 234 -25.05 -12.99 -1.78
C PRO A 234 -23.74 -13.55 -1.17
N PRO A 235 -23.67 -13.73 0.16
CA PRO A 235 -22.49 -14.30 0.80
C PRO A 235 -22.28 -15.76 0.35
N GLU A 236 -21.03 -16.07 0.00
CA GLU A 236 -20.57 -17.43 -0.29
C GLU A 236 -20.76 -18.33 0.93
N VAL A 237 -21.69 -19.28 0.85
CA VAL A 237 -21.81 -20.39 1.79
C VAL A 237 -20.83 -21.46 1.33
N ILE A 238 -19.73 -21.63 2.05
CA ILE A 238 -18.79 -22.73 1.83
C ILE A 238 -19.36 -23.96 2.52
N VAL A 239 -20.03 -24.84 1.77
CA VAL A 239 -20.39 -26.18 2.24
C VAL A 239 -19.15 -27.05 2.12
N ARG A 240 -18.58 -27.47 3.25
CA ARG A 240 -17.59 -28.54 3.28
C ARG A 240 -18.32 -29.86 3.46
N GLU A 241 -18.26 -30.71 2.45
CA GLU A 241 -18.60 -32.12 2.61
C GLU A 241 -17.40 -32.78 3.27
N ASP A 242 -17.56 -33.25 4.50
CA ASP A 242 -16.76 -34.37 5.00
C ASP A 242 -17.46 -35.03 6.21
N ILE A 243 -17.25 -36.35 6.28
CA ILE A 243 -17.54 -37.32 7.35
C ILE A 243 -18.93 -38.00 7.28
N ILE A 244 -18.92 -39.20 6.67
CA ILE A 244 -19.96 -40.21 6.81
C ILE A 244 -19.84 -40.83 8.22
N GLY A 245 -20.82 -40.54 9.08
CA GLY A 245 -21.04 -41.28 10.33
C GLY A 245 -21.98 -42.48 10.12
N GLU A 246 -21.71 -43.62 10.76
CA GLU A 246 -22.43 -44.90 10.59
C GLU A 246 -23.88 -44.94 11.11
N PHE A 247 -24.46 -43.81 11.50
CA PHE A 247 -25.87 -43.72 11.88
C PHE A 247 -26.48 -42.55 11.11
N GLY A 248 -27.31 -42.86 10.12
CA GLY A 248 -27.83 -41.97 9.08
C GLY A 248 -28.66 -40.76 9.54
N GLU A 249 -28.07 -39.87 10.33
CA GLU A 249 -28.53 -38.51 10.59
C GLU A 249 -27.53 -37.52 9.99
N VAL A 250 -27.98 -36.79 8.97
CA VAL A 250 -27.22 -35.69 8.38
C VAL A 250 -27.36 -34.48 9.30
N GLN A 251 -26.34 -34.22 10.11
CA GLN A 251 -26.26 -32.99 10.89
C GLN A 251 -25.50 -31.92 10.08
N TYR A 252 -26.18 -30.80 9.77
CA TYR A 252 -25.55 -29.65 9.16
C TYR A 252 -25.01 -28.73 10.26
N ALA A 253 -23.69 -28.67 10.42
CA ALA A 253 -23.04 -27.66 11.23
C ALA A 253 -22.76 -26.42 10.36
N VAL A 254 -23.42 -25.30 10.66
CA VAL A 254 -23.11 -24.00 10.07
C VAL A 254 -22.17 -23.28 11.03
N GLU A 255 -20.86 -23.37 10.80
CA GLU A 255 -19.89 -22.56 11.54
C GLU A 255 -19.87 -21.13 10.97
N PHE A 256 -20.27 -20.16 11.80
CA PHE A 256 -20.16 -18.75 11.48
C PHE A 256 -18.80 -18.23 11.97
N ASP A 257 -17.95 -17.78 11.05
CA ASP A 257 -16.58 -17.32 11.35
C ASP A 257 -16.62 -16.01 12.18
N GLN A 258 -16.51 -16.14 13.50
CA GLN A 258 -16.65 -15.07 14.51
C GLN A 258 -15.36 -14.29 14.79
N ARG A 259 -14.49 -14.07 13.80
CA ARG A 259 -13.22 -13.33 14.02
C ARG A 259 -13.28 -11.82 13.77
N ALA A 260 -14.45 -11.24 13.53
CA ALA A 260 -14.60 -9.79 13.44
C ALA A 260 -15.66 -9.26 14.41
N GLN A 261 -15.17 -8.55 15.43
CA GLN A 261 -15.87 -7.57 16.28
C GLN A 261 -16.52 -8.08 17.57
N ASN A 262 -15.84 -7.78 18.69
CA ASN A 262 -16.42 -7.61 20.01
C ASN A 262 -17.51 -6.53 19.97
N ARG A 263 -18.77 -6.94 19.77
CA ARG A 263 -19.96 -6.21 20.19
C ARG A 263 -21.09 -7.23 20.41
N ILE A 264 -21.28 -7.59 21.67
CA ILE A 264 -22.43 -8.39 22.10
C ILE A 264 -23.65 -7.46 22.07
N THR A 265 -24.43 -7.52 21.00
CA THR A 265 -25.85 -7.12 21.04
C THR A 265 -26.69 -8.37 21.11
N PHE A 266 -27.30 -8.62 22.27
CA PHE A 266 -28.34 -9.62 22.44
C PHE A 266 -29.55 -9.21 21.60
N VAL A 267 -29.72 -9.82 20.43
CA VAL A 267 -30.99 -9.81 19.71
C VAL A 267 -31.78 -11.02 20.20
N ARG A 268 -32.80 -10.78 21.02
CA ARG A 268 -33.83 -11.78 21.35
C ARG A 268 -34.59 -12.10 20.05
N SER A 269 -34.16 -13.16 19.37
CA SER A 269 -34.94 -13.82 18.33
C SER A 269 -36.07 -14.60 19.00
N SER A 270 -37.30 -14.11 18.88
CA SER A 270 -38.51 -14.83 19.23
C SER A 270 -38.71 -15.97 18.23
N PHE A 271 -38.38 -17.19 18.65
CA PHE A 271 -38.75 -18.40 17.93
C PHE A 271 -40.27 -18.60 18.04
N VAL A 272 -40.95 -18.55 16.90
CA VAL A 272 -42.35 -18.94 16.74
C VAL A 272 -42.40 -20.46 16.85
N ALA A 273 -42.97 -20.96 17.95
CA ALA A 273 -43.28 -22.37 18.12
C ALA A 273 -44.42 -22.75 17.17
N TYR A 274 -44.13 -23.56 16.15
CA TYR A 274 -45.14 -24.26 15.39
C TYR A 274 -45.59 -25.49 16.19
N GLU A 275 -46.80 -25.44 16.74
CA GLU A 275 -47.49 -26.60 17.32
C GLU A 275 -47.83 -27.60 16.20
N LEU A 276 -47.12 -28.73 16.16
CA LEU A 276 -47.54 -29.91 15.43
C LEU A 276 -48.67 -30.60 16.22
N ARG A 277 -49.93 -30.29 15.87
CA ARG A 277 -51.09 -31.09 16.31
C ARG A 277 -51.06 -32.45 15.63
N ALA A 278 -50.56 -33.45 16.34
CA ALA A 278 -50.78 -34.86 16.02
C ALA A 278 -52.27 -35.19 16.20
N THR A 279 -52.95 -35.56 15.12
CA THR A 279 -54.28 -36.16 15.17
C THR A 279 -54.13 -37.68 15.31
N MET A 280 -54.22 -38.17 16.55
CA MET A 280 -54.43 -39.59 16.79
C MET A 280 -55.88 -39.97 16.49
N ARG A 281 -56.08 -40.89 15.53
CA ARG A 281 -57.31 -41.65 15.36
C ARG A 281 -57.37 -42.77 16.42
N PRO A 282 -58.46 -42.92 17.18
CA PRO A 282 -58.69 -44.13 17.96
C PRO A 282 -59.18 -45.26 17.03
N ALA A 283 -58.62 -46.45 17.22
CA ALA A 283 -59.11 -47.68 16.62
C ALA A 283 -60.25 -48.23 17.49
N SER A 284 -61.37 -48.56 16.84
CA SER A 284 -62.42 -49.45 17.32
C SER A 284 -62.91 -50.26 16.14
#